data_AF-A0A4D4KZ50-F1
#
_entry.id   AF-A0A4D4KZ50-F1
#
_cell.length_a   1.000
_cell.length_b   1.000
_cell.length_c   1.000
_cell.angle_alpha   90.00
_cell.angle_beta   90.00
_cell.angle_gamma   90.00
#
_symmetry.space_group_name_H-M   'P 1'
#
loop_
_entity.id
_entity.type
_entity.pdbx_description
1 polymer ?
#
loop_
_entity_poly.entity_id
_entity_poly.type
_entity_poly.pdbx_seq_one_letter_code
_entity_poly.pdbx_strand_id
1 'polypeptide(L)' 'MRPRPGLLHHLFTRVYFPENAEVNAADPLLASLDPARRETLVATEASPPGTYRFDIRLQGEGETVFLEFR' A
#
# COMPACT_ATOMS: atom_id res chain seq x y z
N MET A 1 -9.33 29.26 8.94
CA MET A 1 -8.59 28.14 8.32
C MET A 1 -8.18 27.21 9.45
N ARG A 2 -8.82 26.04 9.62
CA ARG A 2 -8.44 25.10 10.69
C ARG A 2 -7.08 24.49 10.36
N PRO A 3 -6.11 24.47 11.28
CA PRO A 3 -4.85 23.76 11.07
C PRO A 3 -5.15 22.28 10.86
N ARG A 4 -4.70 21.72 9.74
CA ARG A 4 -4.73 20.28 9.51
C ARG A 4 -3.67 19.68 10.44
N PRO A 5 -4.00 18.81 11.41
CA PRO A 5 -2.99 18.18 12.24
C PRO A 5 -2.02 17.45 11.30
N GLY A 6 -0.73 17.74 11.46
CA GLY A 6 0.32 17.05 10.71
C GLY A 6 0.29 15.54 11.02
N LEU A 7 1.07 14.77 10.26
CA LEU A 7 1.24 13.34 10.47
C LEU A 7 2.01 13.12 11.80
N LEU A 8 1.30 13.18 12.93
CA LEU A 8 1.88 13.06 14.28
C LEU A 8 2.29 11.62 14.62
N HIS A 9 1.83 10.64 13.82
CA HIS A 9 2.08 9.22 14.01
C HIS A 9 2.75 8.64 12.76
N HIS A 10 3.76 7.78 12.98
CA HIS A 10 4.37 7.00 11.92
C HIS A 10 3.33 6.05 11.32
N LEU A 11 3.16 6.14 10.01
CA LEU A 11 2.32 5.22 9.26
C LEU A 11 3.16 4.08 8.75
N PHE A 12 2.81 2.86 9.15
CA PHE A 12 3.44 1.66 8.63
C PHE A 12 2.60 1.13 7.48
N THR A 13 3.23 0.78 6.37
CA THR A 13 2.57 0.08 5.26
C THR A 13 3.53 -0.97 4.69
N ARG A 14 3.02 -1.85 3.84
CA ARG A 14 3.82 -2.87 3.12
C ARG A 14 3.65 -2.67 1.62
N VAL A 15 4.72 -2.92 0.88
CA VAL A 15 4.69 -2.95 -0.58
C VAL A 15 4.86 -4.40 -1.04
N TYR A 16 4.04 -4.79 -2.01
CA TYR A 16 4.08 -6.10 -2.66
C TYR A 16 4.52 -5.94 -4.10
N PHE A 17 5.24 -6.94 -4.61
CA PHE A 17 5.74 -6.94 -5.97
C PHE A 17 4.84 -7.80 -6.87
N PRO A 18 4.46 -7.32 -8.07
CA PRO A 18 3.50 -8.00 -8.93
C PRO A 18 3.99 -9.37 -9.43
N GLU A 19 5.31 -9.55 -9.60
CA GLU A 19 5.94 -10.82 -10.00
C GLU A 19 5.79 -11.93 -8.96
N ASN A 20 5.45 -11.60 -7.71
CA ASN A 20 5.26 -12.56 -6.63
C ASN A 20 3.78 -12.88 -6.39
N ALA A 21 2.94 -12.83 -7.42
CA ALA A 21 1.48 -13.00 -7.31
C ALA A 21 1.04 -14.24 -6.48
N GLU A 22 1.70 -15.39 -6.64
CA GLU A 22 1.38 -16.61 -5.88
C GLU A 22 1.69 -16.46 -4.39
N VAL A 23 2.85 -15.89 -4.05
CA VAL A 23 3.25 -15.63 -2.66
C VAL A 23 2.38 -14.54 -2.03
N ASN A 24 2.06 -13.51 -2.80
CA ASN A 24 1.16 -12.43 -2.40
C ASN A 24 -0.24 -12.96 -2.05
N ALA A 25 -0.77 -13.89 -2.85
CA ALA A 25 -2.08 -14.52 -2.59
C ALA A 25 -2.08 -15.37 -1.31
N ALA A 26 -0.93 -15.92 -0.92
CA ALA A 26 -0.77 -16.70 0.30
C ALA A 26 -0.51 -15.84 1.56
N ASP A 27 -0.19 -14.54 1.41
CA ASP A 27 0.02 -13.64 2.55
C ASP A 27 -1.33 -13.36 3.27
N PRO A 28 -1.46 -13.71 4.57
CA PRO A 28 -2.70 -13.52 5.32
C PRO A 28 -3.17 -12.07 5.40
N LEU A 29 -2.25 -11.10 5.47
CA LEU A 29 -2.59 -9.69 5.47
C LEU A 29 -3.21 -9.32 4.13
N LEU A 30 -2.57 -9.67 3.02
CA LEU A 30 -3.06 -9.31 1.70
C LEU A 30 -4.37 -10.03 1.36
N ALA A 31 -4.50 -11.29 1.79
CA ALA A 31 -5.71 -12.09 1.66
C ALA A 31 -6.90 -11.53 2.47
N SER A 32 -6.65 -10.87 3.60
CA SER A 32 -7.69 -10.28 4.45
C SER A 32 -8.32 -8.99 3.91
N LEU A 33 -7.69 -8.37 2.90
CA LEU A 33 -8.14 -7.10 2.32
C LEU A 33 -9.11 -7.29 1.16
N ASP A 34 -10.04 -6.35 1.02
CA ASP A 34 -10.86 -6.21 -0.18
C ASP A 34 -9.99 -6.08 -1.43
N PRO A 35 -10.40 -6.65 -2.59
CA PRO A 35 -9.61 -6.60 -3.83
C PRO A 35 -9.15 -5.19 -4.22
N ALA A 36 -10.06 -4.20 -4.13
CA ALA A 36 -9.74 -2.80 -4.46
C ALA A 36 -8.69 -2.19 -3.52
N ARG A 37 -8.64 -2.61 -2.25
CA ARG A 37 -7.63 -2.14 -1.27
C ARG A 37 -6.32 -2.88 -1.44
N ARG A 38 -6.37 -4.17 -1.77
CA ARG A 38 -5.20 -5.00 -2.08
C ARG A 38 -4.37 -4.38 -3.21
N GLU A 39 -5.02 -3.89 -4.26
CA GLU A 39 -4.36 -3.25 -5.39
C GLU A 39 -3.52 -2.02 -4.97
N THR A 40 -3.92 -1.30 -3.90
CA THR A 40 -3.15 -0.15 -3.39
C THR A 40 -1.82 -0.54 -2.74
N LEU A 41 -1.63 -1.82 -2.39
CA LEU A 41 -0.41 -2.33 -1.77
C LEU A 41 0.54 -3.00 -2.78
N VAL A 42 0.10 -3.23 -4.01
CA VAL A 42 0.92 -3.84 -5.06
C VAL A 42 1.57 -2.75 -5.90
N ALA A 43 2.90 -2.77 -5.99
CA ALA A 43 3.64 -1.86 -6.83
C ALA A 43 3.38 -2.14 -8.32
N THR A 44 3.54 -1.12 -9.15
CA THR A 44 3.49 -1.25 -10.61
C THR A 44 4.89 -1.19 -11.19
N GLU A 45 5.20 -2.03 -12.16
CA GLU A 45 6.44 -1.91 -12.94
C GLU A 45 6.53 -0.51 -13.57
N ALA A 46 7.73 0.06 -13.53
CA ALA A 46 8.06 1.37 -14.08
C ALA A 46 9.27 1.26 -15.01
N SER A 47 9.51 2.32 -15.78
CA SER A 47 10.69 2.42 -16.65
C SER A 47 11.80 3.17 -15.92
N PRO A 48 13.07 2.71 -15.98
CA PRO A 48 13.57 1.55 -16.73
C PRO A 48 13.27 0.20 -16.06
N PRO A 49 13.40 -0.94 -16.78
CA PRO A 49 13.19 -2.28 -16.23
C PRO A 49 13.93 -2.50 -14.91
N GLY A 50 13.26 -3.14 -13.96
CA GLY A 50 13.74 -3.27 -12.57
C GLY A 50 13.38 -2.08 -11.67
N THR A 51 12.59 -1.13 -12.16
CA THR A 51 12.03 -0.03 -11.36
C THR A 51 10.57 -0.31 -11.02
N TYR A 52 10.16 0.07 -9.81
CA TYR A 52 8.78 -0.09 -9.35
C TYR A 52 8.26 1.24 -8.81
N ARG A 53 7.01 1.55 -9.15
CA ARG A 53 6.28 2.69 -8.60
C ARG A 53 5.27 2.20 -7.58
N PHE A 54 5.30 2.85 -6.41
CA PHE A 54 4.36 2.61 -5.33
C PHE A 54 3.80 3.96 -4.86
N ASP A 55 2.52 4.20 -5.15
CA ASP A 55 1.85 5.45 -4.81
C ASP A 55 1.22 5.37 -3.42
N ILE A 56 1.71 6.17 -2.48
CA ILE A 56 1.15 6.27 -1.12
C ILE A 56 0.11 7.39 -1.08
N ARG A 57 -1.16 7.01 -0.96
CA ARG A 57 -2.30 7.93 -0.79
C ARG A 57 -2.70 7.97 0.67
N LEU A 58 -2.43 9.10 1.33
CA LEU A 58 -2.69 9.27 2.75
C LEU A 58 -4.18 9.39 3.11
N GLN A 59 -4.99 9.96 2.20
CA GLN A 59 -6.42 10.19 2.41
C GLN A 59 -7.17 10.24 1.06
N GLY A 60 -8.43 9.81 1.05
CA GLY A 60 -9.35 9.97 -0.09
C GLY A 60 -9.59 8.68 -0.87
N GLU A 61 -9.96 8.81 -2.14
CA GLU A 61 -10.20 7.66 -3.01
C GLU A 61 -8.90 6.89 -3.27
N GLY A 62 -8.93 5.57 -3.07
CA GLY A 62 -7.74 4.72 -3.23
C GLY A 62 -6.70 4.89 -2.11
N GLU A 63 -7.14 5.25 -0.91
CA GLU A 63 -6.28 5.35 0.29
C GLU A 63 -5.47 4.07 0.52
N THR A 64 -4.16 4.24 0.72
CA THR A 64 -3.22 3.14 0.98
C THR A 64 -3.51 2.51 2.34
N VAL A 65 -3.47 1.19 2.43
CA VAL A 65 -3.67 0.49 3.69
C VAL A 65 -2.47 0.74 4.62
N PHE A 66 -2.75 1.26 5.81
CA PHE A 66 -1.78 1.42 6.89
C PHE A 66 -2.03 0.39 7.99
N LEU A 67 -0.94 -0.11 8.56
CA LEU A 67 -0.92 -1.12 9.61
C LEU A 67 -0.68 -0.44 10.95
N GLU A 68 -1.44 -0.86 11.96
CA GLU A 68 -1.15 -0.54 13.35
C GLU A 68 -0.37 -1.71 13.96
N PHE A 69 0.88 -1.47 14.36
CA PHE A 69 1.64 -2.38 15.21
C PHE A 69 1.38 -1.98 16.67
N ARG A 70 0.80 -2.89 17.45
CA ARG A 70 0.66 -2.75 18.90
C ARG A 70 1.75 -3.54 19.61
#